data_AF-D3S5Z0-F1
#
_entry.id   AF-D3S5Z0-F1
#
_cell.length_a   1.000
_cell.length_b   1.000
_cell.length_c   1.000
_cell.angle_alpha   90.00
_cell.angle_beta   90.00
_cell.angle_gamma   90.00
#
_symmetry.space_group_name_H-M   'P 1'
#
loop_
_entity.id
_entity.type
_entity.pdbx_description
1 polymer ?
#
loop_
_entity_poly.entity_id
_entity_poly.type
_entity_poly.pdbx_seq_one_letter_code
_entity_poly.pdbx_strand_id
1 'polypeptide(L)'
;MDKITYNKLVRDKIPEMIEKSGKKAVIYIADNKEYLEKLYEKLLEEIGEFKENPSPEELADILEVCDAIREYFKIDAKELEYIKKKKYEERGGFYKRIILKEVIVGEDNEK
;
A
#
# COMPACT_ATOMS: atom_id res chain seq x y z
N MET A 1 -24.12 -9.77 -24.51
CA MET A 1 -22.86 -10.18 -23.84
C MET A 1 -22.81 -9.42 -22.54
N ASP A 2 -22.71 -10.12 -21.42
CA ASP A 2 -22.59 -9.48 -20.12
C ASP A 2 -21.19 -8.90 -19.96
N LYS A 3 -21.11 -7.65 -19.49
CA LYS A 3 -19.86 -6.93 -19.26
C LYS A 3 -19.77 -6.59 -17.78
N ILE A 4 -18.66 -6.96 -17.15
CA ILE A 4 -18.29 -6.45 -15.83
C ILE A 4 -17.29 -5.31 -16.05
N THR A 5 -17.53 -4.17 -15.41
CA THR A 5 -16.64 -3.00 -15.50
C THR A 5 -15.81 -2.93 -14.24
N TYR A 6 -14.50 -2.85 -14.41
CA TYR A 6 -13.53 -2.66 -13.34
C TYR A 6 -12.80 -1.34 -13.57
N ASN A 7 -12.35 -0.71 -12.49
CA ASN A 7 -11.49 0.47 -12.54
C ASN A 7 -10.39 0.35 -11.49
N LYS A 8 -9.54 -0.68 -11.64
CA LYS A 8 -8.50 -1.00 -10.66
C LYS A 8 -7.16 -1.28 -11.33
N LEU A 9 -6.08 -1.02 -10.60
CA LEU A 9 -4.74 -1.41 -10.99
C LEU A 9 -4.60 -2.94 -10.89
N VAL A 10 -3.98 -3.55 -11.89
CA VAL A 10 -3.70 -4.98 -11.92
C VAL A 10 -2.23 -5.21 -12.28
N ARG A 11 -1.67 -6.35 -11.88
CA ARG A 11 -0.32 -6.76 -12.31
C ARG A 11 -0.27 -6.96 -13.84
N ASP A 12 0.88 -6.72 -14.44
CA ASP A 12 1.08 -6.68 -15.90
C ASP A 12 0.61 -7.94 -16.64
N LYS A 13 0.67 -9.11 -15.99
CA LYS A 13 0.28 -10.39 -16.58
C LYS A 13 -1.21 -10.74 -16.43
N ILE A 14 -1.97 -9.97 -15.65
CA ILE A 14 -3.40 -10.24 -15.42
C ILE A 14 -4.23 -10.15 -16.71
N PRO A 15 -4.03 -9.16 -17.62
CA PRO A 15 -4.73 -9.12 -18.89
C PRO A 15 -4.52 -10.42 -19.72
N GLU A 16 -3.28 -10.91 -19.82
CA GLU A 16 -2.98 -12.16 -20.53
C GLU A 16 -3.64 -13.38 -19.89
N MET A 17 -3.69 -13.45 -18.56
CA MET A 17 -4.35 -14.53 -17.84
C MET A 17 -5.86 -14.53 -18.08
N ILE A 18 -6.49 -13.34 -18.14
CA ILE A 18 -7.91 -13.18 -18.48
C ILE A 18 -8.16 -13.70 -19.89
N GLU A 19 -7.31 -13.34 -20.86
CA GLU A 19 -7.47 -13.79 -22.25
C GLU A 19 -7.29 -15.31 -22.40
N LYS A 20 -6.31 -15.89 -21.71
CA LYS A 20 -6.12 -17.36 -21.65
C LYS A 20 -7.32 -18.10 -21.08
N SER A 21 -8.14 -17.45 -20.26
CA SER A 21 -9.38 -18.02 -19.71
C SER A 21 -10.58 -17.95 -20.69
N GLY A 22 -10.37 -17.50 -21.93
CA GLY A 22 -11.42 -17.36 -22.95
C GLY A 22 -12.29 -16.09 -22.78
N LYS A 23 -11.90 -15.18 -21.88
CA LYS A 23 -12.53 -13.86 -21.71
C LYS A 23 -11.76 -12.82 -22.52
N LYS A 24 -12.31 -11.61 -22.65
CA LYS A 24 -11.62 -10.48 -23.29
C LYS A 24 -11.23 -9.46 -22.22
N ALA A 25 -9.93 -9.14 -22.12
CA ALA A 25 -9.46 -8.02 -21.32
C ALA A 25 -9.59 -6.72 -22.12
N VAL A 26 -10.06 -5.65 -21.48
CA VAL A 26 -10.04 -4.29 -22.05
C VAL A 26 -9.22 -3.45 -21.10
N ILE A 27 -8.08 -2.96 -21.58
CA ILE A 27 -7.09 -2.23 -20.78
C ILE A 27 -6.79 -0.86 -21.38
N TYR A 28 -6.21 0.00 -20.56
CA TYR A 28 -5.48 1.18 -20.97
C TYR A 28 -4.29 1.35 -20.01
N ILE A 29 -3.30 2.15 -20.42
CA ILE A 29 -2.15 2.48 -19.59
C ILE A 29 -2.39 3.86 -18.99
N ALA A 30 -2.37 3.95 -17.66
CA ALA A 30 -2.55 5.19 -16.93
C ALA A 30 -1.38 6.17 -17.18
N ASP A 31 -1.66 7.47 -17.07
CA ASP A 31 -0.59 8.46 -16.95
C ASP A 31 0.01 8.45 -15.53
N ASN A 32 1.05 9.26 -15.28
CA ASN A 32 1.72 9.29 -13.96
C ASN A 32 0.77 9.67 -12.82
N LYS A 33 -0.14 10.63 -13.04
CA LYS A 33 -1.02 11.13 -11.99
C LYS A 33 -2.06 10.07 -11.64
N GLU A 34 -2.71 9.52 -12.66
CA GLU A 34 -3.68 8.46 -12.50
C GLU A 34 -3.04 7.20 -11.91
N TYR A 35 -1.82 6.85 -12.32
CA TYR A 35 -1.09 5.72 -11.76
C TYR A 35 -0.87 5.86 -10.25
N LEU A 36 -0.47 7.05 -9.78
CA LEU A 36 -0.31 7.31 -8.34
C LEU A 36 -1.65 7.18 -7.59
N GLU A 37 -2.73 7.73 -8.14
CA GLU A 37 -4.07 7.60 -7.57
C GLU A 37 -4.46 6.11 -7.46
N LYS A 38 -4.21 5.33 -8.53
CA LYS A 38 -4.48 3.90 -8.59
C LYS A 38 -3.59 3.07 -7.66
N LEU A 39 -2.35 3.48 -7.39
CA LEU A 39 -1.49 2.85 -6.38
C LEU A 39 -2.05 3.03 -4.97
N TYR A 40 -2.57 4.21 -4.64
CA TYR A 40 -3.21 4.43 -3.33
C TYR A 40 -4.51 3.64 -3.18
N GLU A 41 -5.34 3.59 -4.21
CA GLU A 41 -6.54 2.75 -4.22
C GLU A 41 -6.16 1.27 -4.05
N LYS A 42 -5.13 0.80 -4.76
CA LYS A 42 -4.66 -0.58 -4.67
C LYS A 42 -4.14 -0.91 -3.27
N LEU A 43 -3.39 -0.01 -2.63
CA LEU A 43 -2.92 -0.21 -1.25
C LEU A 43 -4.10 -0.38 -0.26
N LEU A 44 -5.18 0.38 -0.45
CA LEU A 44 -6.38 0.26 0.38
C LEU A 44 -7.15 -1.03 0.09
N GLU A 45 -7.21 -1.47 -1.17
CA GLU A 45 -7.75 -2.78 -1.59
C GLU A 45 -7.01 -3.90 -0.84
N GLU A 46 -5.68 -3.97 -0.94
CA GLU A 46 -4.88 -5.05 -0.31
C GLU A 46 -4.95 -5.03 1.23
N ILE A 47 -4.99 -3.84 1.85
CA ILE A 47 -5.22 -3.74 3.31
C ILE A 47 -6.60 -4.28 3.68
N GLY A 48 -7.61 -4.07 2.82
CA GLY A 48 -8.94 -4.65 2.97
C GLY A 48 -8.91 -6.17 2.87
N GLU A 49 -8.29 -6.69 1.81
CA GLU A 49 -8.15 -8.14 1.57
C GLU A 49 -7.38 -8.83 2.71
N PHE A 50 -6.27 -8.25 3.19
CA PHE A 50 -5.53 -8.77 4.35
C PHE A 50 -6.34 -8.74 5.65
N LYS A 51 -7.22 -7.74 5.86
CA LYS A 51 -8.08 -7.69 7.05
C LYS A 51 -9.15 -8.79 7.02
N GLU A 52 -9.70 -9.09 5.85
CA GLU A 52 -10.69 -10.15 5.66
C GLU A 52 -10.05 -11.54 5.69
N ASN A 53 -8.86 -11.68 5.10
CA ASN A 53 -8.09 -12.93 5.01
C ASN A 53 -6.60 -12.70 5.35
N PRO A 54 -6.21 -12.78 6.64
CA PRO A 54 -4.83 -12.53 7.05
C PRO A 54 -3.88 -13.67 6.62
N SER A 55 -3.28 -13.54 5.43
CA SER A 55 -2.37 -14.54 4.86
C SER A 55 -1.02 -13.95 4.40
N PRO A 56 0.02 -14.77 4.25
CA PRO A 56 1.31 -14.34 3.70
C PRO A 56 1.21 -13.73 2.30
N GLU A 57 0.28 -14.22 1.48
CA GLU A 57 0.05 -13.75 0.12
C GLU A 57 -0.48 -12.31 0.12
N GLU A 58 -1.55 -12.04 0.88
CA GLU A 58 -2.13 -10.70 1.00
C GLU A 58 -1.13 -9.69 1.62
N LEU A 59 -0.31 -10.14 2.58
CA LEU A 59 0.77 -9.30 3.10
C LEU A 59 1.83 -8.99 2.04
N ALA A 60 2.16 -9.96 1.17
CA ALA A 60 3.10 -9.75 0.08
C ALA A 60 2.54 -8.76 -0.95
N ASP A 61 1.23 -8.79 -1.23
CA ASP A 61 0.57 -7.82 -2.10
C ASP A 61 0.63 -6.39 -1.51
N ILE A 62 0.40 -6.21 -0.20
CA ILE A 62 0.61 -4.92 0.48
C ILE A 62 2.05 -4.40 0.30
N LEU A 63 3.04 -5.28 0.49
CA LEU A 63 4.45 -4.92 0.38
C LEU A 63 4.84 -4.56 -1.06
N GLU A 64 4.36 -5.31 -2.05
CA GLU A 64 4.55 -5.02 -3.48
C GLU A 64 4.04 -3.61 -3.85
N VAL A 65 2.84 -3.26 -3.39
CA VAL A 65 2.28 -1.92 -3.65
C VAL A 65 3.09 -0.83 -2.95
N CYS A 66 3.59 -1.08 -1.74
CA CYS A 66 4.49 -0.15 -1.05
C CYS A 66 5.81 0.05 -1.83
N ASP A 67 6.36 -1.01 -2.42
CA ASP A 67 7.55 -0.92 -3.27
C ASP A 67 7.28 -0.14 -4.56
N ALA A 68 6.13 -0.35 -5.21
CA ALA A 68 5.74 0.43 -6.38
C ALA A 68 5.59 1.93 -6.06
N ILE A 69 5.01 2.28 -4.90
CA ILE A 69 4.93 3.66 -4.40
C ILE A 69 6.34 4.22 -4.13
N ARG A 70 7.21 3.46 -3.47
CA ARG A 70 8.61 3.84 -3.22
C ARG A 70 9.31 4.20 -4.53
N GLU A 71 9.15 3.37 -5.56
CA GLU A 71 9.75 3.58 -6.88
C GLU A 71 9.17 4.79 -7.61
N TYR A 72 7.85 5.01 -7.54
CA TYR A 72 7.20 6.19 -8.09
C TYR A 72 7.82 7.50 -7.54
N PHE A 73 8.08 7.55 -6.23
CA PHE A 73 8.74 8.69 -5.57
C PHE A 73 10.27 8.66 -5.67
N LYS A 74 10.85 7.65 -6.33
CA LYS A 74 12.31 7.44 -6.47
C LYS A 74 13.04 7.39 -5.12
N ILE A 75 12.39 6.81 -4.11
CA ILE A 75 12.97 6.63 -2.78
C ILE A 75 13.90 5.42 -2.80
N ASP A 76 15.14 5.60 -2.35
CA ASP A 76 16.10 4.50 -2.27
C ASP A 76 15.70 3.49 -1.17
N ALA A 77 15.85 2.20 -1.47
CA ALA A 77 15.47 1.14 -0.53
C ALA A 77 16.35 1.12 0.72
N LYS A 78 17.66 1.44 0.60
CA LYS A 78 18.56 1.49 1.76
C LYS A 78 18.30 2.73 2.61
N GLU A 79 17.98 3.85 1.97
CA GLU A 79 17.53 5.05 2.67
C GLU A 79 16.26 4.79 3.48
N LEU A 80 15.24 4.15 2.87
CA LEU A 80 14.01 3.80 3.56
C LEU A 80 14.26 2.88 4.76
N GLU A 81 15.11 1.87 4.61
CA GLU A 81 15.47 0.96 5.70
C GLU A 81 16.27 1.68 6.81
N TYR A 82 17.17 2.60 6.46
CA TYR A 82 17.85 3.46 7.43
C TYR A 82 16.85 4.31 8.22
N ILE A 83 15.86 4.93 7.55
CA ILE A 83 14.81 5.71 8.21
C ILE A 83 13.98 4.83 9.15
N LYS A 84 13.60 3.61 8.74
CA LYS A 84 12.86 2.66 9.58
C LYS A 84 13.65 2.29 10.83
N LYS A 85 14.93 1.93 10.66
CA LYS A 85 15.83 1.57 11.77
C LYS A 85 16.01 2.75 12.74
N LYS A 86 16.29 3.95 12.23
CA LYS A 86 16.44 5.16 13.05
C LYS A 86 15.17 5.45 13.87
N LYS A 87 13.98 5.36 13.26
CA LYS A 87 12.71 5.53 13.97
C LYS A 87 12.52 4.48 15.07
N TYR A 88 12.89 3.22 14.81
CA TYR A 88 12.80 2.15 15.80
C TYR A 88 13.76 2.38 16.98
N GLU A 89 14.99 2.82 16.71
CA GLU A 89 15.98 3.14 17.75
C GLU A 89 15.54 4.35 18.60
N GLU A 90 15.01 5.39 17.97
CA GLU A 90 14.57 6.62 18.65
C GLU A 90 13.25 6.46 19.42
N ARG A 91 12.30 5.69 18.88
CA ARG A 91 10.88 5.69 19.32
C ARG A 91 10.37 4.32 19.75
N GLY A 92 11.15 3.26 19.52
CA GLY A 92 10.70 1.88 19.67
C GLY A 92 9.83 1.41 18.50
N GLY A 93 9.38 0.16 18.58
CA GLY A 93 8.41 -0.42 17.65
C GLY A 93 7.08 -0.76 18.33
N PHE A 94 6.20 -1.42 17.59
CA PHE A 94 4.84 -1.74 18.04
C PHE A 94 4.76 -2.96 18.99
N TYR A 95 5.88 -3.55 19.40
CA TYR A 95 5.92 -4.77 20.21
C TYR A 95 5.27 -4.63 21.59
N LYS A 96 5.26 -3.41 22.15
CA LYS A 96 4.61 -3.12 23.45
C LYS A 96 3.09 -2.97 23.38
N ARG A 97 2.49 -2.96 22.17
CA ARG A 97 1.03 -2.83 21.97
C ARG A 97 0.41 -1.61 22.66
N ILE A 98 1.14 -0.50 22.70
CA ILE A 98 0.71 0.74 23.38
C ILE A 98 -0.32 1.45 22.50
N ILE A 99 -1.49 1.77 23.07
CA ILE A 99 -2.52 2.61 22.46
C ILE A 99 -2.61 3.91 23.25
N LEU A 100 -2.35 5.05 22.61
CA LEU A 100 -2.50 6.36 23.23
C LEU A 100 -3.99 6.73 23.27
N LYS A 101 -4.53 6.97 24.47
CA LYS A 101 -5.94 7.32 24.66
C LYS A 101 -6.20 8.83 24.64
N GLU A 102 -5.37 9.58 25.35
CA GLU A 102 -5.47 11.04 25.47
C GLU A 102 -4.12 11.62 25.91
N VAL A 103 -3.90 12.92 25.68
CA VAL A 103 -2.75 13.67 26.15
C VAL A 103 -3.28 14.85 26.96
N ILE A 104 -2.87 14.97 28.22
CA ILE A 104 -3.18 16.13 29.05
C ILE A 104 -2.06 17.15 28.82
N VAL A 105 -2.41 18.29 28.22
CA VAL A 105 -1.46 19.40 28.04
C VAL A 105 -1.40 20.17 29.36
N GLY A 106 -0.20 20.31 29.94
CA GLY A 106 0.00 21.18 31.10
C GLY A 106 -0.13 22.64 30.68
N GLU A 107 -0.67 23.49 31.56
CA GLU A 107 -0.50 24.94 31.40
C GLU A 107 1.00 25.23 31.55
N ASP A 108 1.62 25.75 30.49
CA ASP A 108 2.98 26.26 30.54
C ASP A 108 3.05 27.29 31.68
N ASN A 109 3.75 26.95 32.76
CA ASN A 109 4.19 27.97 33.71
C ASN A 109 5.29 28.76 33.00
N GLU A 110 4.89 29.79 32.25
CA GLU A 110 5.76 30.92 31.92
C GLU A 110 6.41 31.40 33.22
N LYS A 111 7.70 31.10 33.39
CA LYS A 111 8.58 31.75 34.35
C LYS A 111 9.85 32.17 33.62
#